data_AF-A0A1Q7BZ39-F1
#
_entry.id   AF-A0A1Q7BZ39-F1
#
_cell.length_a   1.000
_cell.length_b   1.000
_cell.length_c   1.000
_cell.angle_alpha   90.00
_cell.angle_beta   90.00
_cell.angle_gamma   90.00
#
_symmetry.space_group_name_H-M   'P 1'
#
loop_
_entity.id
_entity.type
_entity.pdbx_description
1 polymer ?
#
loop_
_entity_poly.entity_id
_entity_poly.type
_entity_poly.pdbx_seq_one_letter_code
_entity_poly.pdbx_strand_id
1 'polypeptide(L)'
;MDDPDDAASRRWREVCDSISDKICQPTFHPLRPNVRPFLFYAYNPSWEQPLDFTAKEFTMLYVGHSKSRWQPMRRLLQVIEPARRELGRIGLVGHGWDSTPRWAAKMQIEHIYYTDKAYLRRIGVDVLPAVSFDKVIAWMSKATFNPVLVRPTFAQMRLVTPRFFETSAASTIPLFLLDEAHVRLLYGPEALELRLPDEGAEEKIVDVVRRPQYYGDIVRRIRRHLSEQHSHRARLQRLIEIIES
;
A
#
# COMPACT_ATOMS: atom_id res chain seq x y z
N MET A 1 -30.17 -19.55 11.50
CA MET A 1 -29.02 -20.45 11.44
C MET A 1 -27.83 -19.54 11.26
N ASP A 2 -27.17 -19.19 12.36
CA ASP A 2 -26.07 -18.24 12.32
C ASP A 2 -24.91 -18.86 11.54
N ASP A 3 -24.31 -18.07 10.66
CA ASP A 3 -23.08 -18.42 9.95
C ASP A 3 -22.02 -18.83 11.00
N PRO A 4 -21.35 -20.00 10.87
CA PRO A 4 -20.26 -20.39 11.76
C PRO A 4 -19.22 -19.27 11.97
N ASP A 5 -19.01 -18.42 10.97
CA ASP A 5 -18.11 -17.27 11.05
C ASP A 5 -18.65 -16.15 11.96
N ASP A 6 -19.97 -15.98 12.07
CA ASP A 6 -20.58 -14.96 12.94
C ASP A 6 -20.45 -15.33 14.42
N ALA A 7 -20.67 -16.61 14.76
CA ALA A 7 -20.51 -17.08 16.13
C ALA A 7 -19.04 -16.98 16.59
N ALA A 8 -18.10 -17.37 15.73
CA ALA A 8 -16.67 -17.22 15.99
C ALA A 8 -16.26 -15.73 16.12
N SER A 9 -16.76 -14.88 15.24
CA SER A 9 -16.54 -13.42 15.26
C SER A 9 -17.05 -12.78 16.54
N ARG A 10 -18.26 -13.15 17.01
CA ARG A 10 -18.81 -12.66 18.29
C ARG A 10 -17.95 -13.10 19.47
N ARG A 11 -17.61 -14.39 19.55
CA ARG A 11 -16.75 -14.91 20.63
C ARG A 11 -15.40 -14.21 20.67
N TRP A 12 -14.80 -13.93 19.51
CA TRP A 12 -13.53 -13.19 19.45
C TRP A 12 -13.68 -11.75 19.94
N ARG A 13 -14.79 -11.07 19.63
CA ARG A 13 -15.06 -9.71 20.14
C ARG A 13 -15.22 -9.72 21.66
N GLU A 14 -15.97 -10.68 22.21
CA GLU A 14 -16.15 -10.84 23.66
C GLU A 14 -14.81 -11.04 24.38
N VAL A 15 -13.93 -11.89 23.83
CA VAL A 15 -12.57 -12.07 24.36
C VAL A 15 -11.79 -10.75 24.35
N CYS A 16 -11.74 -10.05 23.21
CA CYS A 16 -11.05 -8.76 23.12
C CYS A 16 -11.59 -7.72 24.11
N ASP A 17 -12.91 -7.64 24.25
CA ASP A 17 -13.58 -6.70 25.16
C ASP A 17 -13.37 -7.07 26.63
N SER A 18 -13.12 -8.34 26.94
CA SER A 18 -12.81 -8.80 28.30
C SER A 18 -11.38 -8.48 28.76
N ILE A 19 -10.44 -8.26 27.82
CA ILE A 19 -9.01 -8.06 28.12
C ILE A 19 -8.71 -6.60 28.48
N SER A 20 -9.36 -5.64 27.82
CA SER A 20 -9.13 -4.22 28.03
C SER A 20 -10.32 -3.38 27.60
N ASP A 21 -10.55 -2.30 28.33
CA ASP A 21 -11.47 -1.20 27.99
C ASP A 21 -10.91 -0.27 26.89
N LYS A 22 -9.60 -0.35 26.59
CA LYS A 22 -8.90 0.47 25.59
C LYS A 22 -8.46 -0.36 24.39
N ILE A 23 -9.38 -0.60 23.46
CA ILE A 23 -9.07 -1.29 22.21
C ILE A 23 -8.66 -0.27 21.14
N CYS A 24 -7.48 -0.45 20.56
CA CYS A 24 -6.94 0.45 19.54
C CYS A 24 -6.81 -0.26 18.19
N GLN A 25 -7.10 0.45 17.09
CA GLN A 25 -6.95 -0.06 15.72
C GLN A 25 -6.23 0.97 14.83
N PRO A 26 -5.38 0.56 13.87
CA PRO A 26 -4.61 1.49 13.04
C PRO A 26 -5.47 1.99 11.88
N THR A 27 -6.56 2.65 12.20
CA THR A 27 -7.50 3.27 11.26
C THR A 27 -8.00 4.56 11.88
N PHE A 28 -8.35 5.53 11.05
CA PHE A 28 -9.05 6.73 11.49
C PHE A 28 -10.56 6.50 11.68
N HIS A 29 -11.09 5.40 11.14
CA HIS A 29 -12.51 5.10 11.11
C HIS A 29 -12.75 3.67 11.61
N PRO A 30 -12.58 3.42 12.92
CA PRO A 30 -12.90 2.13 13.49
C PRO A 30 -14.37 1.80 13.23
N LEU A 31 -14.65 0.53 12.89
CA LEU A 31 -16.00 0.07 12.62
C LEU A 31 -16.83 -0.15 13.89
N ARG A 32 -16.17 -0.20 15.05
CA ARG A 32 -16.77 -0.45 16.35
C ARG A 32 -16.70 0.81 17.23
N PRO A 33 -17.76 1.17 17.95
CA PRO A 33 -17.79 2.37 18.78
C PRO A 33 -16.85 2.29 19.99
N ASN A 34 -16.56 1.09 20.49
CA ASN A 34 -15.65 0.88 21.62
C ASN A 34 -14.17 0.76 21.20
N VAL A 35 -13.85 0.96 19.91
CA VAL A 35 -12.47 0.91 19.40
C VAL A 35 -12.00 2.32 19.08
N ARG A 36 -10.82 2.69 19.60
CA ARG A 36 -10.21 4.01 19.40
C ARG A 36 -9.25 4.00 18.20
N PRO A 37 -9.22 5.10 17.41
CA PRO A 37 -8.20 5.30 16.39
C PRO A 37 -6.79 5.42 16.99
N PHE A 38 -5.86 4.56 16.59
CA PHE A 38 -4.45 4.73 16.88
C PHE A 38 -3.57 4.07 15.83
N LEU A 39 -2.84 4.87 15.06
CA LEU A 39 -1.91 4.35 14.06
C LEU A 39 -0.62 3.88 14.75
N PHE A 40 -0.43 2.55 14.82
CA PHE A 40 0.79 1.94 15.38
C PHE A 40 2.05 2.26 14.57
N TYR A 41 1.86 2.50 13.27
CA TYR A 41 2.95 2.76 12.33
C TYR A 41 3.18 4.27 12.19
N ALA A 42 4.44 4.64 11.95
CA ALA A 42 4.87 6.01 11.83
C ALA A 42 5.76 6.20 10.60
N TYR A 43 5.82 7.45 10.14
CA TYR A 43 6.80 7.88 9.17
C TYR A 43 8.14 8.18 9.85
N ASN A 44 9.23 7.72 9.24
CA ASN A 44 10.58 8.03 9.68
C ASN A 44 11.33 8.74 8.53
N PRO A 45 11.60 10.05 8.65
CA PRO A 45 12.31 10.81 7.62
C PRO A 45 13.72 10.27 7.30
N SER A 46 14.36 9.54 8.23
CA SER A 46 15.67 8.92 7.96
C SER A 46 15.62 7.79 6.92
N TRP A 47 14.44 7.31 6.56
CA TRP A 47 14.26 6.32 5.49
C TRP A 47 14.26 6.94 4.10
N GLU A 48 14.16 8.27 4.00
CA GLU A 48 14.02 8.97 2.74
C GLU A 48 15.21 8.74 1.81
N GLN A 49 14.93 8.24 0.62
CA GLN A 49 15.85 8.25 -0.51
C GLN A 49 15.65 9.55 -1.29
N PRO A 50 16.73 10.20 -1.78
CA PRO A 50 16.63 11.37 -2.65
C PRO A 50 15.78 11.05 -3.88
N LEU A 51 14.85 11.93 -4.24
CA LEU A 51 14.07 11.80 -5.48
C LEU A 51 14.98 12.06 -6.68
N ASP A 52 15.22 11.01 -7.46
CA ASP A 52 15.98 11.06 -8.70
C ASP A 52 15.26 10.19 -9.73
N PHE A 53 14.79 10.79 -10.81
CA PHE A 53 14.04 10.11 -11.86
C PHE A 53 14.86 9.86 -13.13
N THR A 54 16.18 10.09 -13.06
CA THR A 54 17.08 9.78 -14.16
C THR A 54 17.31 8.27 -14.23
N ALA A 55 17.30 7.72 -15.45
CA ALA A 55 17.67 6.33 -15.74
C ALA A 55 17.06 5.25 -14.81
N LYS A 56 15.78 5.36 -14.44
CA LYS A 56 15.09 4.34 -13.65
C LYS A 56 15.11 2.98 -14.37
N GLU A 57 15.43 1.91 -13.64
CA GLU A 57 15.47 0.54 -14.17
C GLU A 57 14.07 0.08 -14.58
N PHE A 58 13.05 0.52 -13.84
CA PHE A 58 11.66 0.21 -14.08
C PHE A 58 10.83 1.49 -14.23
N THR A 59 9.79 1.41 -15.04
CA THR A 59 8.73 2.43 -15.01
C THR A 59 7.82 2.20 -13.82
N MET A 60 7.42 0.95 -13.59
CA MET A 60 6.59 0.55 -12.45
C MET A 60 7.24 -0.62 -11.70
N LEU A 61 7.28 -0.53 -10.38
CA LEU A 61 7.53 -1.67 -9.50
C LEU A 61 6.41 -1.83 -8.49
N TYR A 62 6.11 -3.07 -8.12
CA TYR A 62 5.42 -3.37 -6.88
C TYR A 62 6.27 -4.34 -6.06
N VAL A 63 6.66 -3.93 -4.86
CA VAL A 63 7.40 -4.77 -3.91
C VAL A 63 6.43 -5.28 -2.85
N GLY A 64 6.16 -6.57 -2.80
CA GLY A 64 5.20 -7.19 -1.88
C GLY A 64 4.69 -8.53 -2.40
N HIS A 65 3.87 -9.23 -1.63
CA HIS A 65 3.35 -10.55 -2.02
C HIS A 65 1.96 -10.47 -2.68
N SER A 66 1.59 -11.47 -3.49
CA SER A 66 0.29 -11.52 -4.18
C SER A 66 -0.92 -11.76 -3.27
N LYS A 67 -0.72 -12.17 -2.01
CA LYS A 67 -1.77 -12.50 -1.02
C LYS A 67 -2.92 -11.47 -1.03
N SER A 68 -4.07 -11.88 -1.55
CA SER A 68 -5.31 -11.11 -1.73
C SER A 68 -5.14 -9.79 -2.49
N ARG A 69 -4.15 -9.70 -3.39
CA ARG A 69 -3.81 -8.47 -4.13
C ARG A 69 -3.90 -8.63 -5.63
N TRP A 70 -4.25 -9.82 -6.14
CA TRP A 70 -4.41 -10.01 -7.57
C TRP A 70 -5.48 -9.12 -8.17
N GLN A 71 -6.67 -9.01 -7.58
CA GLN A 71 -7.74 -8.19 -8.14
C GLN A 71 -7.37 -6.70 -8.26
N PRO A 72 -6.86 -6.00 -7.21
CA PRO A 72 -6.43 -4.62 -7.38
C PRO A 72 -5.23 -4.48 -8.33
N MET A 73 -4.29 -5.43 -8.33
CA MET A 73 -3.17 -5.42 -9.29
C MET A 73 -3.67 -5.60 -10.73
N ARG A 74 -4.60 -6.53 -10.98
CA ARG A 74 -5.18 -6.78 -12.30
C ARG A 74 -5.85 -5.52 -12.85
N ARG A 75 -6.64 -4.79 -12.03
CA ARG A 75 -7.26 -3.54 -12.45
C ARG A 75 -6.23 -2.51 -12.90
N LEU A 76 -5.15 -2.34 -12.14
CA LEU A 76 -4.04 -1.47 -12.54
C LEU A 76 -3.39 -1.92 -13.85
N LEU A 77 -3.12 -3.21 -13.99
CA LEU A 77 -2.50 -3.77 -15.19
C LEU A 77 -3.39 -3.60 -16.43
N GLN A 78 -4.71 -3.68 -16.27
CA GLN A 78 -5.68 -3.40 -17.34
C GLN A 78 -5.66 -1.94 -17.78
N VAL A 79 -5.45 -0.99 -16.87
CA VAL A 79 -5.25 0.44 -17.19
C VAL A 79 -3.89 0.66 -17.89
N ILE A 80 -2.87 -0.11 -17.50
CA ILE A 80 -1.53 -0.02 -18.09
C ILE A 80 -1.47 -0.60 -19.51
N GLU A 81 -2.31 -1.61 -19.81
CA GLU A 81 -2.26 -2.36 -21.06
C GLU A 81 -2.39 -1.47 -22.32
N PRO A 82 -3.33 -0.52 -22.42
CA PRO A 82 -3.39 0.45 -23.52
C PRO A 82 -2.13 1.33 -23.64
N ALA A 83 -1.58 1.78 -22.52
CA ALA A 83 -0.40 2.65 -22.46
C ALA A 83 0.93 1.89 -22.56
N ARG A 84 0.92 0.55 -22.72
CA ARG A 84 2.11 -0.30 -22.55
C ARG A 84 3.33 0.13 -23.36
N ARG A 85 3.12 0.68 -24.57
CA ARG A 85 4.19 1.15 -25.47
C ARG A 85 4.92 2.38 -24.95
N GLU A 86 4.29 3.16 -24.09
CA GLU A 86 4.86 4.35 -23.46
C GLU A 86 5.64 4.03 -22.18
N LEU A 87 5.52 2.80 -21.71
CA LEU A 87 6.07 2.36 -20.44
C LEU A 87 7.28 1.45 -20.69
N GLY A 88 8.31 1.63 -19.88
CA GLY A 88 9.48 0.77 -19.85
C GLY A 88 9.19 -0.56 -19.15
N ARG A 89 10.16 -1.03 -18.35
CA ARG A 89 10.03 -2.30 -17.62
C ARG A 89 9.02 -2.17 -16.49
N ILE A 90 8.22 -3.21 -16.30
CA ILE A 90 7.23 -3.30 -15.22
C ILE A 90 7.55 -4.55 -14.40
N GLY A 91 7.69 -4.40 -13.09
CA GLY A 91 8.13 -5.48 -12.20
C GLY A 91 7.19 -5.74 -11.02
N LEU A 92 7.01 -7.02 -10.68
CA LEU A 92 6.38 -7.50 -9.44
C LEU A 92 7.40 -8.30 -8.63
N VAL A 93 7.81 -7.77 -7.48
CA VAL A 93 8.85 -8.34 -6.62
C VAL A 93 8.19 -8.95 -5.38
N GLY A 94 8.31 -10.26 -5.20
CA GLY A 94 7.83 -10.90 -3.97
C GLY A 94 7.18 -12.26 -4.16
N HIS A 95 6.76 -12.83 -3.04
CA HIS A 95 6.14 -14.15 -2.98
C HIS A 95 4.75 -14.20 -3.63
N GLY A 96 4.44 -15.30 -4.31
CA GLY A 96 3.11 -15.57 -4.85
C GLY A 96 2.80 -14.99 -6.23
N TRP A 97 3.69 -14.17 -6.80
CA TRP A 97 3.47 -13.64 -8.16
C TRP A 97 3.69 -14.67 -9.25
N ASP A 98 4.77 -15.46 -9.13
CA ASP A 98 5.12 -16.54 -10.08
C ASP A 98 4.75 -17.92 -9.52
N SER A 99 5.00 -18.17 -8.24
CA SER A 99 4.68 -19.44 -7.60
C SER A 99 4.09 -19.26 -6.21
N THR A 100 3.13 -20.12 -5.87
CA THR A 100 2.50 -20.17 -4.56
C THR A 100 3.57 -20.48 -3.50
N PRO A 101 3.66 -19.73 -2.40
CA PRO A 101 4.66 -20.00 -1.38
C PRO A 101 4.45 -21.35 -0.69
N ARG A 102 5.53 -22.05 -0.35
CA ARG A 102 5.46 -23.41 0.23
C ARG A 102 4.64 -23.49 1.53
N TRP A 103 4.62 -22.42 2.33
CA TRP A 103 3.83 -22.37 3.57
C TRP A 103 2.33 -22.20 3.33
N ALA A 104 1.91 -21.73 2.15
CA ALA A 104 0.51 -21.51 1.86
C ALA A 104 -0.27 -22.83 1.90
N ALA A 105 0.32 -23.92 1.42
CA ALA A 105 -0.29 -25.25 1.48
C ALA A 105 -0.45 -25.78 2.90
N LYS A 106 0.56 -25.58 3.76
CA LYS A 106 0.48 -25.96 5.18
C LYS A 106 -0.62 -25.22 5.93
N MET A 107 -0.95 -24.01 5.47
CA MET A 107 -1.99 -23.16 6.05
C MET A 107 -3.32 -23.24 5.31
N GLN A 108 -3.42 -24.00 4.22
CA GLN A 108 -4.61 -24.09 3.35
C GLN A 108 -5.08 -22.73 2.80
N ILE A 109 -4.13 -21.86 2.43
CA ILE A 109 -4.38 -20.49 1.94
C ILE A 109 -3.81 -20.23 0.54
N GLU A 110 -3.63 -21.26 -0.29
CA GLU A 110 -3.07 -21.13 -1.64
C GLU A 110 -3.95 -20.23 -2.52
N HIS A 111 -5.27 -20.34 -2.37
CA HIS A 111 -6.26 -19.61 -3.16
C HIS A 111 -6.09 -18.09 -3.06
N ILE A 112 -5.68 -17.55 -1.91
CA ILE A 112 -5.44 -16.11 -1.77
C ILE A 112 -4.13 -15.64 -2.38
N TYR A 113 -3.22 -16.53 -2.81
CA TYR A 113 -2.02 -16.18 -3.56
C TYR A 113 -2.21 -16.27 -5.08
N TYR A 114 -3.43 -16.55 -5.57
CA TYR A 114 -3.73 -16.67 -6.98
C TYR A 114 -3.26 -15.45 -7.80
N THR A 115 -2.66 -15.70 -8.96
CA THR A 115 -2.31 -14.71 -9.99
C THR A 115 -2.53 -15.33 -11.38
N ASP A 116 -2.90 -14.52 -12.37
CA ASP A 116 -2.94 -14.96 -13.77
C ASP A 116 -1.55 -14.80 -14.40
N LYS A 117 -0.77 -15.87 -14.38
CA LYS A 117 0.60 -15.88 -14.91
C LYS A 117 0.65 -15.75 -16.42
N ALA A 118 -0.37 -16.25 -17.12
CA ALA A 118 -0.45 -16.13 -18.57
C ALA A 118 -0.69 -14.68 -18.96
N TYR A 119 -1.59 -13.99 -18.24
CA TYR A 119 -1.80 -12.57 -18.42
C TYR A 119 -0.54 -11.75 -18.13
N LEU A 120 0.14 -11.98 -16.99
CA LEU A 120 1.38 -11.28 -16.65
C LEU A 120 2.46 -11.40 -17.75
N ARG A 121 2.65 -12.61 -18.30
CA ARG A 121 3.58 -12.83 -19.42
C ARG A 121 3.13 -12.11 -20.70
N ARG A 122 1.83 -12.16 -21.02
CA ARG A 122 1.26 -11.52 -22.21
C ARG A 122 1.52 -10.01 -22.26
N ILE A 123 1.45 -9.33 -21.11
CA ILE A 123 1.70 -7.88 -21.02
C ILE A 123 3.17 -7.52 -20.72
N GLY A 124 4.04 -8.54 -20.62
CA GLY A 124 5.48 -8.35 -20.39
C GLY A 124 5.81 -7.78 -19.01
N VAL A 125 5.21 -8.33 -17.96
CA VAL A 125 5.55 -8.01 -16.57
C VAL A 125 6.64 -8.97 -16.06
N ASP A 126 7.73 -8.39 -15.57
CA ASP A 126 8.82 -9.12 -14.91
C ASP A 126 8.35 -9.57 -13.52
N VAL A 127 8.44 -10.86 -13.22
CA VAL A 127 8.21 -11.38 -11.86
C VAL A 127 9.54 -11.74 -11.23
N LEU A 128 9.82 -11.14 -10.08
CA LEU A 128 11.11 -11.17 -9.41
C LEU A 128 10.99 -11.79 -8.00
N PRO A 129 12.05 -12.45 -7.50
CA PRO A 129 12.02 -13.09 -6.19
C PRO A 129 11.81 -12.08 -5.06
N ALA A 130 11.37 -12.57 -3.90
CA ALA A 130 11.26 -11.74 -2.71
C ALA A 130 12.61 -11.21 -2.25
N VAL A 131 12.56 -10.02 -1.64
CA VAL A 131 13.73 -9.30 -1.13
C VAL A 131 13.62 -9.19 0.38
N SER A 132 14.77 -9.03 1.05
CA SER A 132 14.78 -8.79 2.49
C SER A 132 14.11 -7.45 2.83
N PHE A 133 13.55 -7.39 4.04
CA PHE A 133 12.79 -6.23 4.50
C PHE A 133 13.60 -4.92 4.44
N ASP A 134 14.89 -4.97 4.79
CA ASP A 134 15.81 -3.82 4.75
C ASP A 134 16.09 -3.29 3.33
N LYS A 135 15.71 -4.05 2.28
CA LYS A 135 15.90 -3.66 0.88
C LYS A 135 14.62 -3.15 0.22
N VAL A 136 13.47 -3.17 0.90
CA VAL A 136 12.17 -2.82 0.31
C VAL A 136 12.17 -1.40 -0.29
N ILE A 137 12.64 -0.39 0.47
CA ILE A 137 12.70 1.00 0.02
C ILE A 137 13.69 1.17 -1.14
N ALA A 138 14.85 0.52 -1.05
CA ALA A 138 15.86 0.55 -2.11
C ALA A 138 15.33 -0.07 -3.42
N TRP A 139 14.56 -1.16 -3.33
CA TRP A 139 13.92 -1.77 -4.49
C TRP A 139 12.83 -0.88 -5.08
N MET A 140 11.94 -0.31 -4.27
CA MET A 140 10.93 0.64 -4.77
C MET A 140 11.56 1.83 -5.48
N SER A 141 12.73 2.28 -5.00
CA SER A 141 13.51 3.39 -5.58
C SER A 141 14.06 3.11 -6.98
N LYS A 142 13.99 1.87 -7.48
CA LYS A 142 14.38 1.53 -8.86
C LYS A 142 13.34 1.89 -9.90
N ALA A 143 12.12 2.25 -9.49
CA ALA A 143 11.03 2.59 -10.40
C ALA A 143 10.67 4.08 -10.40
N THR A 144 10.13 4.55 -11.52
CA THR A 144 9.52 5.88 -11.63
C THR A 144 8.32 5.99 -10.70
N PHE A 145 7.40 5.02 -10.73
CA PHE A 145 6.27 4.96 -9.82
C PHE A 145 6.06 3.58 -9.19
N ASN A 146 5.44 3.56 -8.01
CA ASN A 146 5.04 2.35 -7.30
C ASN A 146 3.56 2.45 -6.92
N PRO A 147 2.70 1.47 -7.28
CA PRO A 147 1.31 1.51 -6.89
C PRO A 147 1.14 1.16 -5.41
N VAL A 148 0.36 1.97 -4.71
CA VAL A 148 0.03 1.76 -3.31
C VAL A 148 -1.30 1.01 -3.23
N LEU A 149 -1.19 -0.31 -3.06
CA LEU A 149 -2.30 -1.24 -3.01
C LEU A 149 -2.49 -1.84 -1.62
N VAL A 150 -3.74 -2.00 -1.22
CA VAL A 150 -4.14 -2.74 -0.02
C VAL A 150 -4.92 -4.00 -0.38
N ARG A 151 -4.88 -4.98 0.54
CA ARG A 151 -5.76 -6.14 0.46
C ARG A 151 -7.21 -5.69 0.73
N PRO A 152 -8.23 -6.29 0.09
CA PRO A 152 -9.63 -5.88 0.20
C PRO A 152 -10.13 -5.69 1.64
N THR A 153 -9.84 -6.64 2.53
CA THR A 153 -10.25 -6.54 3.95
C THR A 153 -9.63 -5.33 4.64
N PHE A 154 -8.40 -4.95 4.30
CA PHE A 154 -7.75 -3.76 4.86
C PHE A 154 -8.30 -2.47 4.26
N ALA A 155 -8.67 -2.49 2.99
CA ALA A 155 -9.38 -1.37 2.37
C ALA A 155 -10.73 -1.13 3.07
N GLN A 156 -11.52 -2.19 3.29
CA GLN A 156 -12.82 -2.10 3.97
C GLN A 156 -12.70 -1.56 5.39
N MET A 157 -11.69 -2.00 6.14
CA MET A 157 -11.40 -1.51 7.50
C MET A 157 -10.63 -0.18 7.53
N ARG A 158 -10.24 0.35 6.36
CA ARG A 158 -9.39 1.55 6.22
C ARG A 158 -8.13 1.49 7.08
N LEU A 159 -7.47 0.32 7.12
CA LEU A 159 -6.26 0.16 7.92
C LEU A 159 -5.05 0.84 7.28
N VAL A 160 -4.30 1.57 8.12
CA VAL A 160 -2.98 2.10 7.84
C VAL A 160 -1.92 1.02 8.14
N THR A 161 -0.99 0.82 7.21
CA THR A 161 0.06 -0.21 7.29
C THR A 161 1.44 0.41 7.00
N PRO A 162 2.57 -0.25 7.32
CA PRO A 162 3.91 0.28 7.06
C PRO A 162 4.13 0.75 5.62
N ARG A 163 3.57 0.00 4.64
CA ARG A 163 3.65 0.29 3.21
C ARG A 163 3.27 1.73 2.84
N PHE A 164 2.32 2.30 3.57
CA PHE A 164 1.85 3.65 3.34
C PHE A 164 2.94 4.70 3.61
N PHE A 165 3.88 4.38 4.50
CA PHE A 165 5.02 5.24 4.81
C PHE A 165 6.24 4.90 3.94
N GLU A 166 6.49 3.60 3.70
CA GLU A 166 7.66 3.12 2.97
C GLU A 166 7.70 3.60 1.51
N THR A 167 6.54 3.61 0.82
CA THR A 167 6.49 4.00 -0.60
C THR A 167 6.84 5.48 -0.78
N SER A 168 6.33 6.35 0.10
CA SER A 168 6.65 7.78 0.06
C SER A 168 8.09 8.07 0.46
N ALA A 169 8.73 7.21 1.26
CA ALA A 169 10.15 7.34 1.60
C ALA A 169 11.09 6.92 0.45
N ALA A 170 10.65 6.07 -0.47
CA ALA A 170 11.46 5.64 -1.61
C ALA A 170 11.64 6.76 -2.66
N SER A 171 12.66 6.60 -3.51
CA SER A 171 12.93 7.47 -4.68
C SER A 171 11.96 7.13 -5.81
N THR A 172 10.67 7.37 -5.61
CA THR A 172 9.59 6.98 -6.53
C THR A 172 8.38 7.90 -6.33
N ILE A 173 7.48 7.89 -7.31
CA ILE A 173 6.14 8.47 -7.18
C ILE A 173 5.19 7.39 -6.65
N PRO A 174 4.56 7.55 -5.47
CA PRO A 174 3.48 6.67 -5.04
C PRO A 174 2.24 6.95 -5.89
N LEU A 175 1.62 5.92 -6.47
CA LEU A 175 0.37 6.03 -7.22
C LEU A 175 -0.74 5.33 -6.43
N PHE A 176 -1.72 6.09 -5.93
CA PHE A 176 -2.72 5.58 -4.99
C PHE A 176 -3.93 4.98 -5.71
N LEU A 177 -4.24 3.72 -5.40
CA LEU A 177 -5.51 3.06 -5.75
C LEU A 177 -6.44 2.96 -4.52
N LEU A 178 -6.32 3.94 -3.62
CA LEU A 178 -7.07 4.05 -2.38
C LEU A 178 -8.24 5.02 -2.57
N ASP A 179 -9.20 4.99 -1.64
CA ASP A 179 -10.29 5.97 -1.63
C ASP A 179 -9.76 7.38 -1.32
N GLU A 180 -10.39 8.38 -1.92
CA GLU A 180 -9.99 9.79 -1.81
C GLU A 180 -9.91 10.26 -0.36
N ALA A 181 -10.91 9.88 0.45
CA ALA A 181 -10.97 10.27 1.86
C ALA A 181 -9.76 9.73 2.63
N HIS A 182 -9.38 8.47 2.39
CA HIS A 182 -8.22 7.85 3.02
C HIS A 182 -6.90 8.47 2.55
N VAL A 183 -6.75 8.76 1.26
CA VAL A 183 -5.55 9.45 0.74
C VAL A 183 -5.41 10.83 1.38
N ARG A 184 -6.48 11.63 1.35
CA ARG A 184 -6.48 12.99 1.91
C ARG A 184 -6.14 13.00 3.40
N LEU A 185 -6.69 12.06 4.15
CA LEU A 185 -6.53 12.01 5.60
C LEU A 185 -5.12 11.59 6.03
N LEU A 186 -4.46 10.71 5.27
CA LEU A 186 -3.13 10.19 5.62
C LEU A 186 -1.98 11.00 5.00
N TYR A 187 -2.15 11.49 3.78
CA TYR A 187 -1.07 12.13 3.01
C TYR A 187 -1.29 13.62 2.77
N GLY A 188 -2.44 14.16 3.17
CA GLY A 188 -2.83 15.55 2.93
C GLY A 188 -3.56 15.76 1.58
N PRO A 189 -4.12 16.96 1.37
CA PRO A 189 -4.96 17.25 0.20
C PRO A 189 -4.21 17.19 -1.13
N GLU A 190 -2.92 17.55 -1.15
CA GLU A 190 -2.12 17.54 -2.38
C GLU A 190 -1.85 16.13 -2.91
N ALA A 191 -1.93 15.11 -2.03
CA ALA A 191 -1.73 13.72 -2.42
C ALA A 191 -2.85 13.18 -3.33
N LEU A 192 -3.98 13.88 -3.42
CA LEU A 192 -5.06 13.52 -4.33
C LEU A 192 -4.61 13.58 -5.80
N GLU A 193 -3.64 14.43 -6.11
CA GLU A 193 -3.02 14.50 -7.45
C GLU A 193 -2.24 13.22 -7.81
N LEU A 194 -1.91 12.38 -6.82
CA LEU A 194 -1.27 11.08 -7.01
C LEU A 194 -2.25 9.91 -6.94
N ARG A 195 -3.56 10.17 -6.82
CA ARG A 195 -4.58 9.13 -6.94
C ARG A 195 -4.80 8.80 -8.42
N LEU A 196 -4.98 7.52 -8.71
CA LEU A 196 -5.44 7.08 -10.02
C LEU A 196 -6.94 7.40 -10.16
N PRO A 197 -7.35 8.22 -11.13
CA PRO A 197 -8.76 8.54 -11.32
C PRO A 197 -9.52 7.33 -11.87
N ASP A 198 -10.85 7.34 -11.76
CA ASP A 198 -11.70 6.27 -12.28
C ASP A 198 -11.84 6.37 -13.83
N GLU A 199 -11.78 7.59 -14.36
CA GLU A 199 -11.73 7.90 -15.80
C GLU A 199 -10.39 8.57 -16.12
N GLY A 200 -9.83 8.31 -17.31
CA GLY A 200 -8.56 8.91 -17.74
C GLY A 200 -7.32 8.37 -17.00
N ALA A 201 -7.43 7.15 -16.45
CA ALA A 201 -6.40 6.55 -15.62
C ALA A 201 -5.11 6.23 -16.41
N GLU A 202 -5.25 5.88 -17.70
CA GLU A 202 -4.15 5.59 -18.61
C GLU A 202 -3.33 6.86 -18.91
N GLU A 203 -3.99 7.98 -19.21
CA GLU A 203 -3.35 9.27 -19.44
C GLU A 203 -2.63 9.75 -18.18
N LYS A 204 -3.22 9.52 -17.01
CA LYS A 204 -2.56 9.84 -15.73
C LYS A 204 -1.25 9.07 -15.55
N ILE A 205 -1.24 7.77 -15.85
CA ILE A 205 -0.02 6.95 -15.76
C ILE A 205 1.05 7.45 -16.72
N VAL A 206 0.66 7.76 -17.96
CA VAL A 206 1.57 8.32 -18.97
C VAL A 206 2.13 9.67 -18.53
N ASP A 207 1.28 10.56 -18.01
CA ASP A 207 1.70 11.88 -17.53
C ASP A 207 2.69 11.77 -16.35
N VAL A 208 2.47 10.84 -15.42
CA VAL A 208 3.40 10.53 -14.32
C VAL A 208 4.78 10.14 -14.84
N VAL A 209 4.85 9.38 -15.93
CA VAL A 209 6.11 8.94 -16.53
C VAL A 209 6.77 10.05 -17.34
N ARG A 210 6.00 10.89 -18.03
CA ARG A 210 6.52 11.97 -18.87
C ARG A 210 6.93 13.21 -18.06
N ARG A 211 6.32 13.46 -16.91
CA ARG A 211 6.56 14.64 -16.05
C ARG A 211 6.91 14.26 -14.61
N PRO A 212 7.87 13.36 -14.36
CA PRO A 212 8.09 12.82 -13.02
C PRO A 212 8.57 13.88 -12.02
N GLN A 213 9.22 14.96 -12.47
CA GLN A 213 9.65 16.06 -11.61
C GLN A 213 8.46 16.79 -10.97
N TYR A 214 7.39 17.04 -11.74
CA TYR A 214 6.17 17.69 -11.24
C TYR A 214 5.57 16.88 -10.08
N TYR A 215 5.43 15.57 -10.27
CA TYR A 215 4.92 14.67 -9.25
C TYR A 215 5.90 14.48 -8.08
N GLY A 216 7.20 14.51 -8.34
CA GLY A 216 8.23 14.51 -7.31
C GLY A 216 8.09 15.67 -6.33
N ASP A 217 7.71 16.86 -6.79
CA ASP A 217 7.43 18.00 -5.90
C ASP A 217 6.25 17.72 -4.97
N ILE A 218 5.22 17.03 -5.45
CA ILE A 218 4.10 16.58 -4.62
C ILE A 218 4.57 15.58 -3.57
N VAL A 219 5.42 14.62 -3.95
CA VAL A 219 6.01 13.66 -3.01
C VAL A 219 6.78 14.36 -1.90
N ARG A 220 7.57 15.40 -2.21
CA ARG A 220 8.27 16.19 -1.17
C ARG A 220 7.30 16.80 -0.16
N ARG A 221 6.15 17.31 -0.61
CA ARG A 221 5.14 17.90 0.28
C ARG A 221 4.41 16.84 1.09
N ILE A 222 4.14 15.67 0.51
CA ILE A 222 3.63 14.49 1.24
C ILE A 222 4.62 14.07 2.34
N ARG A 223 5.92 13.95 2.02
CA ARG A 223 6.96 13.58 3.00
C ARG A 223 6.99 14.55 4.18
N ARG A 224 6.93 15.86 3.90
CA ARG A 224 6.81 16.89 4.94
C ARG A 224 5.57 16.68 5.80
N HIS A 225 4.40 16.53 5.19
CA HIS A 225 3.14 16.26 5.91
C HIS A 225 3.25 15.01 6.80
N LEU A 226 3.78 13.90 6.27
CA LEU A 226 3.99 12.67 7.02
C LEU A 226 4.97 12.85 8.18
N SER A 227 6.04 13.62 8.00
CA SER A 227 7.02 13.91 9.05
C SER A 227 6.42 14.74 10.20
N GLU A 228 5.54 15.68 9.88
CA GLU A 228 4.90 16.55 10.87
C GLU A 228 3.77 15.81 11.61
N GLN A 229 2.88 15.15 10.88
CA GLN A 229 1.63 14.59 11.41
C GLN A 229 1.76 13.12 11.82
N HIS A 230 2.69 12.38 11.21
CA HIS A 230 2.77 10.92 11.32
C HIS A 230 4.14 10.42 11.81
N SER A 231 5.01 11.28 12.34
CA SER A 231 6.29 10.84 12.94
C SER A 231 6.12 9.97 14.18
N HIS A 232 7.17 9.22 14.53
CA HIS A 232 7.21 8.43 15.77
C HIS A 232 6.94 9.30 17.01
N ARG A 233 7.43 10.54 17.04
CA ARG A 233 7.15 11.50 18.12
C ARG A 233 5.65 11.80 18.21
N ALA A 234 5.01 12.11 17.09
CA ALA A 234 3.57 12.37 17.05
C ALA A 234 2.76 11.13 17.48
N ARG A 235 3.16 9.92 17.04
CA ARG A 235 2.51 8.67 17.46
C ARG A 235 2.67 8.42 18.96
N LEU A 236 3.86 8.63 19.52
CA LEU A 236 4.11 8.43 20.95
C LEU A 236 3.29 9.41 21.80
N GLN A 237 3.25 10.68 21.42
CA GLN A 237 2.43 11.68 22.11
C GLN A 237 0.96 11.26 22.13
N ARG A 238 0.43 10.81 20.98
CA ARG A 238 -0.95 10.34 20.88
C ARG A 238 -1.21 9.09 21.72
N LEU A 239 -0.23 8.19 21.85
CA LEU A 239 -0.35 6.99 22.68
C LEU A 239 -0.45 7.37 24.16
N ILE A 240 0.39 8.29 24.62
CA ILE A 240 0.35 8.81 26.01
C ILE A 240 -1.03 9.38 26.32
N GLU A 241 -1.57 10.24 25.44
CA GLU A 241 -2.92 10.80 25.59
C GLU A 241 -4.00 9.72 25.75
N ILE A 242 -3.92 8.63 24.96
CA ILE A 242 -4.88 7.52 25.04
C ILE A 242 -4.75 6.76 26.36
N ILE A 243 -3.52 6.61 26.88
CA ILE A 243 -3.26 5.90 28.13
C ILE A 243 -3.73 6.74 29.33
N GLU A 244 -3.55 8.06 29.28
CA GLU A 244 -3.90 8.97 30.38
C GLU A 244 -5.39 9.36 30.44
N SER A 245 -6.14 9.26 29.32
CA SER A 245 -7.60 9.49 29.26
C SER A 245 -8.42 8.30 29.74
#